data_AF-A0A2T3J4H7-F1
#
_entry.id   AF-A0A2T3J4H7-F1
#
_cell.length_a   1.000
_cell.length_b   1.000
_cell.length_c   1.000
_cell.angle_alpha   90.00
_cell.angle_beta   90.00
_cell.angle_gamma   90.00
#
_symmetry.space_group_name_H-M   'P 1'
#
loop_
_entity.id
_entity.type
_entity.pdbx_description
1 polymer ?
#
loop_
_entity_poly.entity_id
_entity_poly.type
_entity_poly.pdbx_seq_one_letter_code
_entity_poly.pdbx_strand_id
1 'polypeptide(L)'
;MASEVSTFGRIISWVKQKLRDKEKNHKDFFLPYYNEVEEVLERHVQCAQWLHKEERSYFDLADGEVPANSSDELSERMRLLYPKAYISSGSRNLEQMSVEVTNLANKVDGTVDRSIVECLRDYATTCSQAHKSGDYASIELPCKNLLVLTRDLKAKIPTVHDRAGVQ
;
A
#
# COMPACT_ATOMS: atom_id res chain seq x y z
N MET A 1 -29.20 40.23 28.84
CA MET A 1 -29.52 39.26 27.78
C MET A 1 -28.72 39.47 26.49
N ALA A 2 -28.48 40.70 25.99
CA ALA A 2 -27.67 40.89 24.76
C ALA A 2 -26.15 40.64 24.94
N SER A 3 -25.60 40.83 26.15
CA SER A 3 -24.17 40.60 26.44
C SER A 3 -23.78 39.11 26.52
N GLU A 4 -24.69 38.25 26.96
CA GLU A 4 -24.48 36.81 27.11
C GLU A 4 -24.42 36.10 25.75
N VAL A 5 -25.22 36.54 24.77
CA VAL A 5 -25.19 35.99 23.40
C VAL A 5 -23.83 36.25 22.72
N SER A 6 -23.19 37.39 23.04
CA SER A 6 -21.85 37.75 22.54
C SER A 6 -20.73 36.88 23.12
N THR A 7 -20.79 36.53 24.40
CA THR A 7 -19.79 35.63 25.03
C THR A 7 -19.94 34.19 24.57
N PHE A 8 -21.17 33.66 24.47
CA PHE A 8 -21.40 32.31 23.94
C PHE A 8 -20.93 32.17 22.47
N GLY A 9 -21.18 33.17 21.62
CA GLY A 9 -20.68 33.18 20.25
C GLY A 9 -19.15 33.14 20.15
N ARG A 10 -18.46 33.88 21.03
CA ARG A 10 -16.99 33.88 21.12
C ARG A 10 -16.43 32.53 21.59
N ILE A 11 -17.07 31.90 22.58
CA ILE A 11 -16.68 30.57 23.06
C ILE A 11 -16.84 29.52 21.95
N ILE A 12 -17.97 29.50 21.24
CA ILE A 12 -18.18 28.56 20.12
C ILE A 12 -17.14 28.77 19.03
N SER A 13 -16.82 30.02 18.68
CA SER A 13 -15.79 30.33 17.69
C SER A 13 -14.41 29.85 18.12
N TRP A 14 -14.04 30.07 19.39
CA TRP A 14 -12.77 29.62 19.95
C TRP A 14 -12.66 28.09 19.96
N VAL A 15 -13.71 27.37 20.39
CA VAL A 15 -13.74 25.90 20.37
C VAL A 15 -13.60 25.38 18.94
N LYS A 16 -14.35 25.95 17.98
CA LYS A 16 -14.23 25.56 16.56
C LYS A 16 -12.82 25.79 16.02
N GLN A 17 -12.17 26.88 16.40
CA GLN A 17 -10.80 27.15 15.99
C GLN A 17 -9.84 26.11 16.55
N LYS A 18 -9.95 25.81 17.86
CA LYS A 18 -9.12 24.80 18.52
C LYS A 18 -9.27 23.40 17.90
N LEU A 19 -10.49 23.01 17.52
CA LEU A 19 -10.73 21.74 16.83
C LEU A 19 -10.07 21.72 15.44
N ARG A 20 -10.21 22.79 14.65
CA ARG A 20 -9.55 22.91 13.35
C ARG A 20 -8.02 22.88 13.45
N ASP A 21 -7.46 23.56 14.45
CA ASP A 21 -6.02 23.58 14.69
C ASP A 21 -5.52 22.17 15.06
N LYS A 22 -6.26 21.44 15.91
CA LYS A 22 -5.95 20.04 16.26
C LYS A 22 -6.01 19.13 15.03
N GLU A 23 -7.07 19.22 14.22
CA GLU A 23 -7.20 18.44 12.98
C GLU A 23 -6.06 18.70 12.01
N LYS A 24 -5.65 19.98 11.88
CA LYS A 24 -4.52 20.37 11.05
C LYS A 24 -3.22 19.79 11.58
N ASN A 25 -2.93 19.91 12.88
CA ASN A 25 -1.72 19.37 13.50
C ASN A 25 -1.62 17.84 13.32
N HIS A 26 -2.73 17.13 13.49
CA HIS A 26 -2.78 15.69 13.23
C HIS A 26 -2.46 15.37 11.77
N LYS A 27 -3.08 16.08 10.81
CA LYS A 27 -2.79 15.89 9.39
C LYS A 27 -1.33 16.19 9.06
N ASP A 28 -0.82 17.34 9.50
CA ASP A 28 0.55 17.76 9.22
C ASP A 28 1.57 16.75 9.75
N PHE A 29 1.30 16.13 10.91
CA PHE A 29 2.17 15.11 11.51
C PHE A 29 2.08 13.75 10.80
N PHE A 30 0.88 13.20 10.58
CA PHE A 30 0.72 11.82 10.11
C PHE A 30 0.75 11.68 8.58
N LEU A 31 0.32 12.70 7.84
CA LEU A 31 0.16 12.63 6.38
C LEU A 31 1.44 12.20 5.63
N PRO A 32 2.66 12.65 6.00
CA PRO A 32 3.88 12.21 5.33
C PRO A 32 4.08 10.69 5.36
N TYR A 33 3.74 10.03 6.47
CA TYR A 33 3.89 8.59 6.61
C TYR A 33 2.88 7.81 5.76
N TYR A 34 1.63 8.30 5.67
CA TYR A 34 0.64 7.72 4.75
C TYR A 34 1.04 7.91 3.29
N ASN A 35 1.62 9.07 2.94
CA ASN A 35 2.11 9.32 1.58
C ASN A 35 3.24 8.37 1.21
N GLU A 36 4.17 8.11 2.12
CA GLU A 36 5.27 7.18 1.85
C GLU A 36 4.76 5.75 1.61
N VAL A 37 3.78 5.30 2.40
CA VAL A 37 3.13 4.00 2.18
C VAL A 37 2.42 3.96 0.83
N GLU A 38 1.65 4.99 0.50
CA GLU A 38 0.94 5.10 -0.78
C GLU A 38 1.89 5.06 -1.97
N GLU A 39 2.99 5.82 -1.94
CA GLU A 39 3.98 5.89 -3.03
C GLU A 39 4.66 4.53 -3.29
N VAL A 40 5.00 3.79 -2.23
CA VAL A 40 5.56 2.44 -2.37
C VAL A 40 4.53 1.49 -3.00
N LEU A 41 3.30 1.51 -2.50
CA LEU A 41 2.24 0.64 -2.99
C LEU A 41 1.83 0.95 -4.44
N GLU A 42 1.79 2.22 -4.84
CA GLU A 42 1.51 2.62 -6.23
C GLU A 42 2.55 2.03 -7.20
N ARG A 43 3.84 2.12 -6.85
CA ARG A 43 4.91 1.52 -7.64
C ARG A 43 4.78 -0.01 -7.70
N HIS A 44 4.41 -0.63 -6.59
CA HIS A 44 4.22 -2.08 -6.51
C HIS A 44 3.00 -2.56 -7.32
N VAL A 45 1.89 -1.82 -7.32
CA VAL A 45 0.72 -2.11 -8.15
C VAL A 45 1.10 -2.07 -9.64
N GLN A 46 1.88 -1.07 -10.07
CA GLN A 46 2.34 -1.01 -11.46
C GLN A 46 3.20 -2.24 -11.80
N CYS A 47 4.16 -2.60 -10.95
CA CYS A 47 4.98 -3.80 -11.14
C CYS A 47 4.10 -5.07 -11.25
N ALA A 48 3.16 -5.26 -10.32
CA ALA A 48 2.27 -6.42 -10.32
C ALA A 48 1.37 -6.48 -11.56
N GLN A 49 0.83 -5.35 -12.01
CA GLN A 49 0.02 -5.29 -13.23
C GLN A 49 0.81 -5.65 -14.48
N TRP A 50 2.07 -5.21 -14.58
CA TRP A 50 2.96 -5.58 -15.68
C TRP A 50 3.25 -7.07 -15.68
N LEU A 51 3.59 -7.64 -14.51
CA LEU A 51 3.83 -9.08 -14.36
C LEU A 51 2.60 -9.90 -14.77
N HIS A 52 1.42 -9.52 -14.28
CA HIS A 52 0.16 -10.19 -14.60
C HIS A 52 -0.20 -10.11 -16.08
N LYS A 53 0.10 -8.97 -16.73
CA LYS A 53 -0.13 -8.79 -18.17
C LYS A 53 0.80 -9.66 -19.02
N GLU A 54 2.07 -9.76 -18.66
CA GLU A 54 3.03 -10.63 -19.35
C GLU A 54 2.72 -12.12 -19.14
N GLU A 55 2.21 -12.48 -17.96
CA GLU A 55 1.72 -13.84 -17.73
C GLU A 55 0.52 -14.15 -18.64
N ARG A 56 -0.47 -13.25 -18.71
CA ARG A 56 -1.67 -13.43 -19.57
C ARG A 56 -1.39 -13.42 -21.07
N SER A 57 -0.52 -12.53 -21.56
CA SER A 57 -0.20 -12.44 -22.99
C SER A 57 0.37 -13.75 -23.54
N TYR A 58 1.01 -14.54 -22.68
CA TYR A 58 1.51 -15.87 -23.03
C TYR A 58 0.39 -16.91 -23.15
N PHE A 59 -0.59 -16.89 -22.24
CA PHE A 59 -1.73 -17.81 -22.30
C PHE A 59 -2.62 -17.55 -23.52
N ASP A 60 -2.77 -16.29 -23.94
CA ASP A 60 -3.54 -15.92 -25.14
C ASP A 60 -2.81 -16.27 -26.46
N LEU A 61 -1.50 -16.59 -26.44
CA LEU A 61 -0.75 -17.08 -27.60
C LEU A 61 -0.76 -18.61 -27.72
N ALA A 62 -1.22 -19.32 -26.69
CA ALA A 62 -1.33 -20.78 -26.67
C ALA A 62 -2.74 -21.22 -27.10
N ASP A 63 -3.07 -21.02 -28.37
CA ASP A 63 -4.34 -21.42 -29.01
C ASP A 63 -4.49 -22.96 -29.18
N GLY A 64 -3.81 -23.75 -28.34
CA GLY A 64 -3.83 -25.19 -28.41
C GLY A 64 -3.31 -25.77 -27.10
N GLU A 65 -4.23 -26.40 -26.36
CA GLU A 65 -4.02 -27.32 -25.23
C GLU A 65 -2.65 -27.23 -24.56
N VAL A 66 -2.54 -26.42 -23.50
CA VAL A 66 -1.42 -26.50 -22.57
C VAL A 66 -1.49 -27.89 -21.89
N PRO A 67 -0.52 -28.81 -22.13
CA PRO A 67 -0.57 -30.13 -21.53
C PRO A 67 -0.49 -30.00 -20.01
N ALA A 68 -1.20 -30.85 -19.26
CA ALA A 68 -1.21 -30.86 -17.78
C ALA A 68 0.19 -31.08 -17.13
N ASN A 69 1.23 -31.30 -17.92
CA ASN A 69 2.63 -31.45 -17.52
C ASN A 69 3.41 -30.10 -17.52
N SER A 70 2.72 -28.98 -17.65
CA SER A 70 3.26 -27.64 -17.96
C SER A 70 3.84 -26.86 -16.77
N SER A 71 3.78 -27.37 -15.53
CA SER A 71 4.30 -26.65 -14.36
C SER A 71 5.80 -26.35 -14.44
N ASP A 72 6.59 -27.32 -14.89
CA ASP A 72 8.06 -27.19 -14.97
C ASP A 72 8.49 -26.33 -16.16
N GLU A 73 7.80 -26.44 -17.31
CA GLU A 73 8.05 -25.57 -18.46
C GLU A 73 7.60 -24.13 -18.20
N LEU A 74 6.49 -23.92 -17.48
CA LEU A 74 6.05 -22.59 -17.06
C LEU A 74 7.07 -21.97 -16.09
N SER A 75 7.58 -22.75 -15.12
CA SER A 75 8.60 -22.32 -14.16
C SER A 75 9.92 -21.95 -14.83
N GLU A 76 10.41 -22.80 -15.74
CA GLU A 76 11.70 -22.58 -16.42
C GLU A 76 11.63 -21.39 -17.40
N ARG A 77 10.44 -21.12 -17.96
CA ARG A 77 10.24 -20.03 -18.94
C ARG A 77 9.87 -18.71 -18.28
N MET A 78 9.17 -18.74 -17.15
CA MET A 78 9.09 -17.63 -16.20
C MET A 78 10.51 -17.18 -15.83
N ARG A 79 11.41 -18.11 -15.50
CA ARG A 79 12.84 -17.82 -15.25
C ARG A 79 13.53 -17.01 -16.35
N LEU A 80 13.08 -17.13 -17.62
CA LEU A 80 13.63 -16.43 -18.79
C LEU A 80 12.92 -15.10 -19.10
N LEU A 81 11.64 -14.96 -18.79
CA LEU A 81 10.86 -13.72 -18.95
C LEU A 81 11.14 -12.71 -17.83
N TYR A 82 11.43 -13.22 -16.62
CA TYR A 82 11.67 -12.41 -15.42
C TYR A 82 12.80 -11.39 -15.53
N PRO A 83 13.97 -11.67 -16.13
CA PRO A 83 15.01 -10.66 -16.32
C PRO A 83 14.55 -9.47 -17.19
N LYS A 84 13.65 -9.69 -18.15
CA LYS A 84 13.12 -8.62 -19.01
C LYS A 84 12.05 -7.79 -18.30
N ALA A 85 11.18 -8.43 -17.53
CA ALA A 85 10.22 -7.76 -16.64
C ALA A 85 10.96 -6.96 -15.54
N TYR A 86 12.02 -7.53 -14.98
CA TYR A 86 12.91 -6.90 -14.00
C TYR A 86 13.58 -5.63 -14.55
N ILE A 87 14.09 -5.65 -15.78
CA ILE A 87 14.69 -4.46 -16.41
C ILE A 87 13.65 -3.36 -16.68
N SER A 88 12.41 -3.74 -17.04
CA SER A 88 11.33 -2.79 -17.36
C SER A 88 10.59 -2.24 -16.15
N SER A 89 10.58 -2.94 -15.01
CA SER A 89 10.00 -2.48 -13.74
C SER A 89 10.93 -1.62 -12.88
N GLY A 90 12.12 -1.26 -13.38
CA GLY A 90 13.10 -0.47 -12.63
C GLY A 90 14.07 -1.30 -11.79
N SER A 91 14.33 -2.55 -12.18
CA SER A 91 15.32 -3.47 -11.57
C SER A 91 15.00 -3.90 -10.14
N ARG A 92 13.71 -4.13 -9.83
CA ARG A 92 13.30 -4.73 -8.55
C ARG A 92 12.62 -6.09 -8.74
N ASN A 93 13.16 -7.14 -8.14
CA ASN A 93 12.52 -8.46 -8.05
C ASN A 93 11.56 -8.49 -6.84
N LEU A 94 10.70 -9.51 -6.77
CA LEU A 94 9.73 -9.64 -5.66
C LEU A 94 10.40 -9.77 -4.29
N GLU A 95 11.61 -10.31 -4.23
CA GLU A 95 12.40 -10.34 -3.00
C GLU A 95 12.77 -8.93 -2.53
N GLN A 96 13.21 -8.06 -3.44
CA GLN A 96 13.47 -6.65 -3.15
C GLN A 96 12.20 -5.90 -2.76
N MET A 97 11.06 -6.19 -3.40
CA MET A 97 9.76 -5.67 -2.99
C MET A 97 9.38 -6.12 -1.57
N SER A 98 9.60 -7.40 -1.24
CA SER A 98 9.40 -7.93 0.11
C SER A 98 10.26 -7.21 1.14
N VAL A 99 11.54 -7.00 0.84
CA VAL A 99 12.48 -6.28 1.73
C VAL A 99 12.07 -4.82 1.89
N GLU A 100 11.71 -4.14 0.81
CA GLU A 100 11.25 -2.75 0.84
C GLU A 100 10.00 -2.59 1.71
N VAL A 101 9.00 -3.46 1.52
CA VAL A 101 7.76 -3.43 2.31
C VAL A 101 8.03 -3.77 3.77
N THR A 102 8.93 -4.70 4.06
CA THR A 102 9.35 -5.02 5.43
C THR A 102 9.99 -3.81 6.12
N ASN A 103 10.90 -3.13 5.43
CA ASN A 103 11.56 -1.94 5.94
C ASN A 103 10.56 -0.80 6.14
N LEU A 104 9.62 -0.62 5.20
CA LEU A 104 8.54 0.35 5.32
C LEU A 104 7.66 0.04 6.53
N ALA A 105 7.21 -1.21 6.70
CA ALA A 105 6.39 -1.62 7.84
C ALA A 105 7.06 -1.32 9.17
N ASN A 106 8.37 -1.58 9.28
CA ASN A 106 9.15 -1.26 10.48
C ASN A 106 9.29 0.25 10.70
N LYS A 107 9.45 1.03 9.61
CA LYS A 107 9.60 2.49 9.67
C LYS A 107 8.32 3.18 10.16
N VAL A 108 7.16 2.71 9.70
CA VAL A 108 5.87 3.35 9.99
C VAL A 108 5.15 2.74 11.20
N ASP A 109 5.73 1.71 11.82
CA ASP A 109 5.18 1.09 13.03
C ASP A 109 5.03 2.12 14.17
N GLY A 110 3.88 2.10 14.83
CA GLY A 110 3.50 3.08 15.84
C GLY A 110 3.15 4.49 15.31
N THR A 111 3.24 4.73 14.00
CA THR A 111 2.94 6.04 13.40
C THR A 111 1.69 6.03 12.51
N VAL A 112 1.54 5.03 11.66
CA VAL A 112 0.29 4.82 10.89
C VAL A 112 -0.65 3.88 11.64
N ASP A 113 -1.88 3.75 11.15
CA ASP A 113 -2.82 2.80 11.74
C ASP A 113 -2.26 1.37 11.72
N ARG A 114 -2.47 0.64 12.81
CA ARG A 114 -1.96 -0.72 13.00
C ARG A 114 -2.40 -1.67 11.88
N SER A 115 -3.60 -1.51 11.33
CA SER A 115 -4.09 -2.34 10.23
C SER A 115 -3.21 -2.22 8.98
N ILE A 116 -2.69 -1.03 8.68
CA ILE A 116 -1.75 -0.83 7.55
C ILE A 116 -0.46 -1.59 7.82
N VAL A 117 0.08 -1.54 9.04
CA VAL A 117 1.32 -2.23 9.40
C VAL A 117 1.15 -3.75 9.27
N GLU A 118 0.04 -4.29 9.77
CA GLU A 118 -0.28 -5.72 9.67
C GLU A 118 -0.42 -6.14 8.20
N CYS A 119 -1.18 -5.38 7.39
CA CYS A 119 -1.31 -5.68 5.97
C CYS A 119 0.02 -5.52 5.19
N LEU A 120 0.90 -4.59 5.56
CA LEU A 120 2.23 -4.48 4.96
C LEU A 120 3.07 -5.73 5.26
N ARG A 121 3.02 -6.26 6.49
CA ARG A 121 3.73 -7.50 6.87
C ARG A 121 3.21 -8.72 6.11
N ASP A 122 1.88 -8.83 5.97
CA ASP A 122 1.24 -9.89 5.20
C ASP A 122 1.61 -9.78 3.71
N TYR A 123 1.61 -8.56 3.17
CA TYR A 123 1.99 -8.30 1.79
C TYR A 123 3.47 -8.61 1.53
N ALA A 124 4.38 -8.24 2.44
CA ALA A 124 5.79 -8.63 2.34
C ALA A 124 5.96 -10.15 2.30
N THR A 125 5.24 -10.87 3.18
CA THR A 125 5.23 -12.34 3.21
C THR A 125 4.73 -12.90 1.87
N THR A 126 3.67 -12.33 1.32
CA THR A 126 3.11 -12.71 0.02
C THR A 126 4.14 -12.52 -1.10
N CYS A 127 4.84 -11.39 -1.14
CA CYS A 127 5.92 -11.13 -2.11
C CYS A 127 7.06 -12.17 -1.99
N SER A 128 7.47 -12.51 -0.77
CA SER A 128 8.50 -13.53 -0.54
C SER A 128 8.06 -14.92 -0.99
N GLN A 129 6.80 -15.30 -0.73
CA GLN A 129 6.23 -16.58 -1.14
C GLN A 129 6.06 -16.66 -2.66
N ALA A 130 5.56 -15.60 -3.29
CA ALA A 130 5.45 -15.46 -4.74
C ALA A 130 6.83 -15.58 -5.41
N HIS A 131 7.87 -14.98 -4.82
CA HIS A 131 9.23 -15.14 -5.31
C HIS A 131 9.72 -16.59 -5.29
N LYS A 132 9.41 -17.33 -4.22
CA LYS A 132 9.84 -18.73 -4.05
C LYS A 132 9.04 -19.71 -4.91
N SER A 133 7.74 -19.48 -5.04
CA SER A 133 6.80 -20.35 -5.77
C SER A 133 6.78 -20.07 -7.26
N GLY A 134 7.16 -18.86 -7.66
CA GLY A 134 6.99 -18.41 -9.03
C GLY A 134 5.55 -17.99 -9.36
N ASP A 135 4.64 -17.87 -8.39
CA ASP A 135 3.27 -17.40 -8.62
C ASP A 135 3.15 -15.90 -8.34
N TYR A 136 3.31 -15.10 -9.38
CA TYR A 136 3.35 -13.64 -9.29
C TYR A 136 1.97 -12.99 -9.47
N ALA A 137 1.00 -13.69 -10.05
CA ALA A 137 -0.40 -13.23 -10.12
C ALA A 137 -0.99 -13.03 -8.71
N SER A 138 -0.50 -13.79 -7.73
CA SER A 138 -0.93 -13.71 -6.33
C SER A 138 -0.69 -12.36 -5.64
N ILE A 139 0.18 -11.49 -6.17
CA ILE A 139 0.59 -10.24 -5.48
C ILE A 139 -0.26 -9.02 -5.84
N GLU A 140 -0.97 -9.03 -6.98
CA GLU A 140 -1.66 -7.85 -7.51
C GLU A 140 -2.81 -7.42 -6.60
N LEU A 141 -3.68 -8.38 -6.24
CA LEU A 141 -4.87 -8.11 -5.43
C LEU A 141 -4.52 -7.66 -4.00
N PRO A 142 -3.61 -8.33 -3.26
CA PRO A 142 -3.16 -7.84 -1.96
C PRO A 142 -2.61 -6.41 -2.00
N CYS A 143 -1.79 -6.09 -3.00
CA CYS A 143 -1.20 -4.76 -3.15
C CYS A 143 -2.27 -3.68 -3.39
N LYS A 144 -3.25 -3.95 -4.25
CA LYS A 144 -4.36 -3.01 -4.52
C LYS A 144 -5.25 -2.80 -3.30
N ASN A 145 -5.60 -3.87 -2.60
CA ASN A 145 -6.44 -3.79 -1.40
C ASN A 145 -5.77 -2.95 -0.32
N LEU A 146 -4.45 -3.15 -0.12
CA LEU A 146 -3.67 -2.37 0.82
C LEU A 146 -3.58 -0.89 0.41
N LEU A 147 -3.40 -0.59 -0.88
CA LEU A 147 -3.41 0.79 -1.38
C LEU A 147 -4.74 1.49 -1.11
N VAL A 148 -5.87 0.79 -1.30
CA VAL A 148 -7.21 1.32 -0.97
C VAL A 148 -7.33 1.59 0.53
N LEU A 149 -6.94 0.64 1.37
CA LEU A 149 -6.95 0.80 2.83
C LEU A 149 -6.12 2.02 3.26
N THR A 150 -4.91 2.18 2.72
CA THR A 150 -4.03 3.32 3.01
C THR A 150 -4.72 4.64 2.65
N ARG A 151 -5.35 4.74 1.49
CA ARG A 151 -6.06 5.96 1.05
C ARG A 151 -7.28 6.26 1.92
N ASP A 152 -8.04 5.24 2.30
CA ASP A 152 -9.22 5.38 3.15
C ASP A 152 -8.87 5.89 4.55
N LEU A 153 -7.79 5.37 5.13
CA LEU A 153 -7.33 5.78 6.45
C LEU A 153 -6.60 7.13 6.41
N LYS A 154 -5.85 7.42 5.33
CA LYS A 154 -5.25 8.74 5.06
C LYS A 154 -6.31 9.84 5.01
N ALA A 155 -7.46 9.59 4.36
CA ALA A 155 -8.56 10.54 4.31
C ALA A 155 -9.17 10.83 5.70
N LYS A 156 -9.01 9.91 6.66
CA LYS A 156 -9.60 9.93 8.00
C LYS A 156 -8.58 10.16 9.12
N ILE A 157 -7.37 10.64 8.82
CA ILE A 157 -6.27 10.85 9.78
C ILE A 157 -6.71 11.45 11.13
N PRO A 158 -7.47 12.58 11.17
CA PRO A 158 -7.86 13.17 12.46
C PRO A 158 -8.69 12.24 13.34
N THR A 159 -9.52 11.39 12.73
CA THR A 159 -10.39 10.44 13.42
C THR A 159 -9.66 9.16 13.80
N VAL A 160 -8.81 8.65 12.90
CA VAL A 160 -8.02 7.43 13.13
C VAL A 160 -7.00 7.62 14.26
N HIS A 161 -6.45 8.84 14.36
CA HIS A 161 -5.42 9.20 15.34
C HIS A 161 -5.93 10.13 16.44
N ASP A 162 -7.23 10.10 16.77
CA ASP A 162 -7.87 11.03 17.70
C ASP A 162 -7.26 11.02 19.12
N ARG A 163 -6.79 9.84 19.55
CA ARG A 163 -6.11 9.55 20.83
C ARG A 163 -4.61 9.82 20.81
N ALA A 164 -4.01 10.13 19.65
CA ALA A 164 -2.61 10.47 19.59
C ALA A 164 -2.38 11.84 20.24
N GLY A 165 -1.34 11.93 21.08
CA GLY A 165 -0.96 13.15 21.79
C GLY A 165 -0.24 14.17 20.90
N VAL A 166 -0.73 14.41 19.68
CA VAL A 166 -0.16 15.42 18.77
C VAL A 166 -0.69 16.78 19.19
N GLN A 167 0.19 17.60 19.79
CA GLN A 167 -0.12 18.94 20.31
C GLN A 167 0.07 20.01 19.23
#